data_AF-A0A1M3CKL5-F1
#
_entry.id   AF-A0A1M3CKL5-F1
#
_cell.length_a   1.000
_cell.length_b   1.000
_cell.length_c   1.000
_cell.angle_alpha   90.00
_cell.angle_beta   90.00
_cell.angle_gamma   90.00
#
_symmetry.space_group_name_H-M   'P 1'
#
loop_
_entity.id
_entity.type
_entity.pdbx_description
1 polymer ?
#
loop_
_entity_poly.entity_id
_entity_poly.type
_entity_poly.pdbx_seq_one_letter_code
_entity_poly.pdbx_strand_id
1 'polypeptide(L)'
;MRIAVGLIFAGAVSLCATTAAWSQTPRGAPQPAPAAVPTPAPTSGPKVACNGNPDALGIARVVQIDTTGGPGFGFEHFKQLDFLRDKEVVLTFDDGPWPGHTPAVLKALADQCTTGIFFSIGKHATYHPEILRQVAAAGHTVGAHTWSHANLNNKKLSEAQRKDEIEKGFSAVKWALEAAPAPFFRFPALQHPPEMVTYLGERNIAIFSCDVDSFDFKSHKAQQVVDNIFRKLDKVGKGIILMHDFQKHTAEALPEILRRLKAGGYKVVQMKAKAPVETLAQYDDELKKDTKLPTVSSRPVNSVVQTISE
;
A
#
# COMPACT_ATOMS: atom_id res chain seq x y z
N MET A 1 9.78 -48.56 60.21
CA MET A 1 8.86 -47.56 60.78
C MET A 1 8.08 -46.93 59.61
N ARG A 2 6.81 -47.34 59.42
CA ARG A 2 5.73 -46.81 58.53
C ARG A 2 6.15 -46.31 57.12
N ILE A 3 6.19 -47.12 56.05
CA ILE A 3 5.12 -47.64 55.15
C ILE A 3 4.06 -46.61 54.70
N ALA A 4 4.03 -46.30 53.40
CA ALA A 4 2.79 -46.11 52.63
C ALA A 4 3.03 -46.37 51.13
N VAL A 5 2.20 -47.24 50.57
CA VAL A 5 2.16 -47.80 49.21
C VAL A 5 0.92 -47.24 48.50
N GLY A 6 0.94 -47.13 47.17
CA GLY A 6 -0.25 -46.92 46.33
C GLY A 6 0.21 -46.70 44.88
N LEU A 7 0.40 -47.71 44.03
CA LEU A 7 -0.52 -48.71 43.45
C LEU A 7 -1.59 -48.11 42.53
N ILE A 8 -1.38 -48.39 41.24
CA ILE A 8 -2.16 -48.04 40.06
C ILE A 8 -3.44 -48.89 40.02
N PHE A 9 -4.58 -48.28 39.72
CA PHE A 9 -5.79 -49.00 39.30
C PHE A 9 -6.37 -48.36 38.03
N ALA A 10 -6.47 -49.20 36.99
CA ALA A 10 -7.31 -48.97 35.83
C ALA A 10 -8.77 -49.29 36.19
N GLY A 11 -9.69 -48.44 35.77
CA GLY A 11 -11.13 -48.65 35.94
C GLY A 11 -11.87 -48.14 34.72
N ALA A 12 -12.40 -49.08 33.93
CA ALA A 12 -13.32 -48.82 32.84
C ALA A 12 -14.68 -48.35 33.39
N VAL A 13 -15.26 -47.30 32.79
CA VAL A 13 -16.63 -46.87 33.11
C VAL A 13 -17.49 -47.05 31.85
N SER A 14 -18.49 -47.90 32.03
CA SER A 14 -19.48 -48.32 31.04
C SER A 14 -20.56 -47.25 30.83
N LEU A 15 -21.08 -47.18 29.60
CA LEU A 15 -22.22 -46.36 29.18
C LEU A 15 -23.49 -46.75 29.95
N CYS A 16 -24.21 -45.74 30.43
CA CYS A 16 -25.65 -45.82 30.67
C CYS A 16 -26.32 -44.62 30.01
N ALA A 17 -27.05 -44.89 28.93
CA ALA A 17 -27.90 -43.94 28.25
C ALA A 17 -29.15 -43.69 29.11
N THR A 18 -29.45 -42.42 29.38
CA THR A 18 -30.75 -41.98 29.90
C THR A 18 -31.44 -41.17 28.82
N THR A 19 -32.56 -41.70 28.32
CA THR A 19 -33.44 -41.04 27.36
C THR A 19 -34.39 -40.10 28.11
N ALA A 20 -34.21 -38.80 27.96
CA ALA A 20 -35.22 -37.81 28.34
C ALA A 20 -35.95 -37.35 27.08
N ALA A 21 -37.18 -37.84 26.89
CA ALA A 21 -38.09 -37.39 25.86
C ALA A 21 -38.68 -36.03 26.24
N TRP A 22 -38.39 -35.00 25.44
CA TRP A 22 -39.07 -33.71 25.50
C TRP A 22 -39.79 -33.49 24.17
N SER A 23 -41.11 -33.37 24.28
CA SER A 23 -42.07 -33.19 23.19
C SER A 23 -41.76 -31.94 22.36
N GLN A 24 -41.52 -32.11 21.07
CA GLN A 24 -41.40 -31.00 20.12
C GLN A 24 -42.77 -30.65 19.55
N THR A 25 -43.26 -29.44 19.86
CA THR A 25 -44.29 -28.78 19.05
C THR A 25 -43.78 -28.56 17.62
N PRO A 26 -44.59 -28.79 16.57
CA PRO A 26 -44.14 -28.56 15.20
C PRO A 26 -43.92 -27.06 14.97
N ARG A 27 -42.69 -26.65 14.65
CA ARG A 27 -42.43 -25.33 14.09
C ARG A 27 -42.97 -25.33 12.66
N GLY A 28 -43.86 -24.39 12.35
CA GLY A 28 -44.35 -24.17 10.99
C GLY A 28 -43.19 -23.97 10.01
N ALA A 29 -43.35 -24.48 8.79
CA ALA A 29 -42.37 -24.35 7.72
C ALA A 29 -42.01 -22.86 7.48
N PRO A 30 -40.74 -22.53 7.24
CA PRO A 30 -40.36 -21.17 6.90
C PRO A 30 -40.94 -20.79 5.54
N GLN A 31 -41.61 -19.63 5.46
CA GLN A 31 -42.03 -19.04 4.19
C GLN A 31 -40.80 -18.75 3.31
N PRO A 32 -40.88 -18.99 1.98
CA PRO A 32 -39.81 -18.62 1.08
C PRO A 32 -39.66 -17.10 1.03
N ALA A 33 -38.42 -16.62 1.18
CA ALA A 33 -38.09 -15.21 1.04
C ALA A 33 -38.44 -14.71 -0.38
N PRO A 34 -38.88 -13.46 -0.54
CA PRO A 34 -39.14 -12.89 -1.86
C PRO A 34 -37.85 -12.88 -2.68
N ALA A 35 -37.95 -13.31 -3.94
CA ALA A 35 -36.83 -13.32 -4.87
C ALA A 35 -36.21 -11.92 -4.99
N ALA A 36 -34.89 -11.84 -4.81
CA ALA A 36 -34.15 -10.61 -4.99
C ALA A 36 -34.28 -10.12 -6.44
N VAL A 37 -34.73 -8.87 -6.61
CA VAL A 37 -34.75 -8.19 -7.91
C VAL A 37 -33.31 -8.04 -8.38
N PRO A 38 -32.95 -8.46 -9.62
CA PRO A 38 -31.59 -8.31 -10.11
C PRO A 38 -31.27 -6.83 -10.24
N THR A 39 -30.26 -6.37 -9.51
CA THR A 39 -29.68 -5.03 -9.66
C THR A 39 -29.07 -4.94 -11.07
N PRO A 40 -29.38 -3.91 -11.87
CA PRO A 40 -28.75 -3.75 -13.17
C PRO A 40 -27.23 -3.61 -12.97
N ALA A 41 -26.47 -4.33 -13.79
CA ALA A 41 -25.02 -4.22 -13.81
C ALA A 41 -24.63 -2.74 -14.00
N PRO A 42 -23.62 -2.22 -13.29
CA PRO A 42 -23.18 -0.86 -13.47
C PRO A 42 -22.71 -0.70 -14.92
N THR A 43 -23.46 0.08 -15.70
CA THR A 43 -23.04 0.52 -17.02
C THR A 43 -21.72 1.26 -16.85
N SER A 44 -20.67 0.73 -17.47
CA SER A 44 -19.36 1.37 -17.53
C SER A 44 -19.54 2.81 -18.03
N GLY A 45 -19.28 3.78 -17.16
CA GLY A 45 -19.21 5.18 -17.56
C GLY A 45 -18.20 5.37 -18.71
N PRO A 46 -18.28 6.49 -19.44
CA PRO A 46 -17.45 6.71 -20.62
C PRO A 46 -15.97 6.54 -20.27
N LYS A 47 -15.31 5.56 -20.91
CA LYS A 47 -13.86 5.40 -20.87
C LYS A 47 -13.28 6.69 -21.44
N VAL A 48 -12.63 7.50 -20.61
CA VAL A 48 -11.80 8.61 -21.09
C VAL A 48 -10.81 7.99 -22.08
N ALA A 49 -10.91 8.37 -23.35
CA ALA A 49 -10.08 7.79 -24.39
C ALA A 49 -8.61 8.05 -24.05
N CYS A 50 -7.85 6.98 -23.86
CA CYS A 50 -6.46 7.02 -23.44
C CYS A 50 -5.58 7.62 -24.54
N ASN A 51 -5.56 8.93 -24.73
CA ASN A 51 -4.82 9.60 -25.82
C ASN A 51 -5.00 8.92 -27.19
N GLY A 52 -6.19 8.37 -27.48
CA GLY A 52 -6.45 7.64 -28.72
C GLY A 52 -5.95 6.18 -28.78
N ASN A 53 -5.48 5.59 -27.67
CA ASN A 53 -5.15 4.17 -27.54
C ASN A 53 -6.36 3.36 -27.02
N PRO A 54 -7.18 2.75 -27.90
CA PRO A 54 -8.32 1.94 -27.48
C PRO A 54 -7.93 0.66 -26.73
N ASP A 55 -6.68 0.20 -26.90
CA ASP A 55 -6.13 -1.03 -26.34
C ASP A 55 -5.32 -0.81 -25.06
N ALA A 56 -5.41 0.38 -24.44
CA ALA A 56 -4.76 0.66 -23.17
C ALA A 56 -5.31 -0.26 -22.06
N LEU A 57 -4.45 -0.67 -21.12
CA LEU A 57 -4.84 -1.49 -19.97
C LEU A 57 -5.95 -0.81 -19.15
N GLY A 58 -5.85 0.51 -18.97
CA GLY A 58 -6.83 1.32 -18.29
C GLY A 58 -6.95 1.05 -16.79
N ILE A 59 -8.00 1.60 -16.21
CA ILE A 59 -8.46 1.30 -14.85
C ILE A 59 -9.76 0.52 -14.98
N ALA A 60 -9.82 -0.69 -14.44
CA ALA A 60 -11.00 -1.54 -14.55
C ALA A 60 -12.13 -1.10 -13.60
N ARG A 61 -11.75 -0.66 -12.39
CA ARG A 61 -12.65 -0.05 -11.40
C ARG A 61 -11.85 0.74 -10.38
N VAL A 62 -12.53 1.70 -9.75
CA VAL A 62 -12.03 2.45 -8.60
C VAL A 62 -12.69 1.89 -7.34
N VAL A 63 -11.90 1.65 -6.31
CA VAL A 63 -12.36 1.22 -4.99
C VAL A 63 -12.08 2.34 -4.00
N GLN A 64 -13.15 2.80 -3.35
CA GLN A 64 -13.02 3.74 -2.24
C GLN A 64 -12.78 2.95 -0.95
N ILE A 65 -11.75 3.33 -0.21
CA ILE A 65 -11.36 2.72 1.06
C ILE A 65 -11.75 3.65 2.21
N ASP A 66 -12.62 3.16 3.09
CA ASP A 66 -12.81 3.74 4.41
C ASP A 66 -11.68 3.24 5.31
N THR A 67 -10.83 4.15 5.77
CA THR A 67 -9.63 3.81 6.56
C THR A 67 -9.89 3.82 8.06
N THR A 68 -11.15 4.01 8.49
CA THR A 68 -11.54 3.99 9.90
C THR A 68 -11.08 2.70 10.59
N GLY A 69 -10.37 2.83 11.71
CA GLY A 69 -9.80 1.71 12.46
C GLY A 69 -8.56 1.06 11.83
N GLY A 70 -8.01 1.64 10.77
CA GLY A 70 -6.75 1.22 10.14
C GLY A 70 -6.78 -0.19 9.52
N PRO A 71 -7.66 -0.46 8.54
CA PRO A 71 -7.72 -1.76 7.89
C PRO A 71 -6.40 -2.09 7.19
N GLY A 72 -6.03 -3.38 7.25
CA GLY A 72 -4.86 -3.92 6.58
C GLY A 72 -5.20 -4.57 5.23
N PHE A 73 -4.29 -4.43 4.26
CA PHE A 73 -4.41 -5.02 2.92
C PHE A 73 -3.13 -5.77 2.52
N GLY A 74 -3.27 -6.86 1.76
CA GLY A 74 -2.15 -7.69 1.29
C GLY A 74 -1.89 -8.88 2.20
N PHE A 75 -1.99 -10.10 1.66
CA PHE A 75 -2.12 -11.35 2.41
C PHE A 75 -0.82 -11.88 2.99
N GLU A 76 0.31 -11.26 2.69
CA GLU A 76 1.54 -11.56 3.43
C GLU A 76 1.35 -11.32 4.93
N HIS A 77 0.60 -10.27 5.32
CA HIS A 77 0.36 -9.92 6.72
C HIS A 77 -1.13 -9.68 7.09
N PHE A 78 -1.95 -9.18 6.17
CA PHE A 78 -3.32 -8.74 6.44
C PHE A 78 -4.34 -9.49 5.58
N LYS A 79 -4.86 -10.60 6.11
CA LYS A 79 -5.73 -11.55 5.39
C LYS A 79 -7.23 -11.28 5.55
N GLN A 80 -7.59 -10.22 6.27
CA GLN A 80 -8.98 -9.97 6.67
C GLN A 80 -9.86 -9.51 5.50
N LEU A 81 -9.28 -8.82 4.52
CA LEU A 81 -10.02 -8.16 3.45
C LEU A 81 -9.63 -8.70 2.07
N ASP A 82 -10.34 -9.74 1.61
CA ASP A 82 -10.25 -10.23 0.23
C ASP A 82 -11.26 -9.52 -0.68
N PHE A 83 -10.87 -8.41 -1.30
CA PHE A 83 -11.77 -7.61 -2.15
C PHE A 83 -11.39 -7.64 -3.64
N LEU A 84 -10.21 -8.16 -3.98
CA LEU A 84 -9.76 -8.29 -5.36
C LEU A 84 -10.37 -9.54 -5.98
N ARG A 85 -10.89 -9.40 -7.19
CA ARG A 85 -11.42 -10.52 -7.98
C ARG A 85 -10.26 -11.23 -8.67
N ASP A 86 -10.53 -12.41 -9.23
CA ASP A 86 -9.55 -13.09 -10.07
C ASP A 86 -9.06 -12.16 -11.18
N LYS A 87 -7.75 -12.21 -11.46
CA LYS A 87 -7.05 -11.33 -12.41
C LYS A 87 -7.10 -9.84 -12.08
N GLU A 88 -7.50 -9.42 -10.88
CA GLU A 88 -7.37 -8.03 -10.46
C GLU A 88 -6.04 -7.78 -9.73
N VAL A 89 -5.37 -6.69 -10.08
CA VAL A 89 -4.11 -6.29 -9.45
C VAL A 89 -4.15 -4.82 -9.03
N VAL A 90 -3.43 -4.50 -7.96
CA VAL A 90 -3.14 -3.12 -7.55
C VAL A 90 -1.64 -2.91 -7.69
N LEU A 91 -1.25 -1.89 -8.45
CA LEU A 91 0.16 -1.53 -8.64
C LEU A 91 0.59 -0.59 -7.50
N THR A 92 1.66 -0.95 -6.79
CA THR A 92 2.19 -0.12 -5.70
C THR A 92 3.68 0.10 -5.86
N PHE A 93 4.13 1.29 -5.47
CA PHE A 93 5.49 1.77 -5.62
C PHE A 93 5.96 2.40 -4.32
N ASP A 94 7.06 1.90 -3.76
CA ASP A 94 7.67 2.41 -2.54
C ASP A 94 8.93 3.23 -2.86
N ASP A 95 9.35 4.00 -1.85
CA ASP A 95 10.62 4.72 -1.76
C ASP A 95 10.81 5.96 -2.65
N GLY A 96 9.93 6.21 -3.61
CA GLY A 96 9.98 7.46 -4.38
C GLY A 96 9.67 8.72 -3.56
N PRO A 97 9.72 9.91 -4.19
CA PRO A 97 10.10 10.14 -5.59
C PRO A 97 11.63 10.17 -5.82
N TRP A 98 12.07 9.80 -7.03
CA TRP A 98 13.48 9.91 -7.45
C TRP A 98 13.64 10.37 -8.92
N PRO A 99 14.60 11.26 -9.24
CA PRO A 99 14.84 11.74 -10.59
C PRO A 99 15.14 10.60 -11.58
N GLY A 100 14.65 10.74 -12.80
CA GLY A 100 14.83 9.76 -13.88
C GLY A 100 13.96 8.51 -13.74
N HIS A 101 13.83 7.93 -12.55
CA HIS A 101 13.13 6.67 -12.34
C HIS A 101 11.62 6.85 -12.12
N THR A 102 11.20 7.66 -11.14
CA THR A 102 9.77 7.94 -10.90
C THR A 102 9.09 8.53 -12.14
N PRO A 103 9.67 9.52 -12.87
CA PRO A 103 9.08 10.00 -14.11
C PRO A 103 8.93 8.93 -15.20
N ALA A 104 9.87 7.99 -15.30
CA ALA A 104 9.76 6.88 -16.25
C ALA A 104 8.65 5.90 -15.86
N VAL A 105 8.47 5.64 -14.56
CA VAL A 105 7.32 4.88 -14.02
C VAL A 105 6.00 5.58 -14.38
N LEU A 106 5.89 6.89 -14.12
CA LEU A 106 4.71 7.69 -14.47
C LEU A 106 4.40 7.63 -15.96
N LYS A 107 5.43 7.75 -16.82
CA LYS A 107 5.26 7.64 -18.27
C LYS A 107 4.68 6.28 -18.65
N ALA A 108 5.22 5.17 -18.14
CA ALA A 108 4.74 3.84 -18.47
C ALA A 108 3.28 3.61 -18.03
N LEU A 109 2.89 4.12 -16.85
CA LEU A 109 1.50 4.06 -16.38
C LEU A 109 0.58 4.91 -17.25
N ALA A 110 1.01 6.11 -17.65
CA ALA A 110 0.27 7.01 -18.53
C ALA A 110 0.08 6.44 -19.94
N ASP A 111 1.11 5.79 -20.51
CA ASP A 111 1.04 5.11 -21.82
C ASP A 111 -0.02 3.98 -21.83
N GLN A 112 -0.44 3.49 -20.66
CA GLN A 112 -1.50 2.50 -20.48
C GLN A 112 -2.75 3.05 -19.79
N CYS A 113 -2.85 4.37 -19.58
CA CYS A 113 -3.90 5.06 -18.85
C CYS A 113 -4.36 4.36 -17.58
N THR A 114 -3.37 3.91 -16.81
CA THR A 114 -3.60 3.25 -15.53
C THR A 114 -2.95 4.03 -14.41
N THR A 115 -3.24 3.65 -13.18
CA THR A 115 -2.72 4.32 -11.99
C THR A 115 -2.17 3.30 -10.99
N GLY A 116 -1.62 3.82 -9.90
CA GLY A 116 -0.99 3.03 -8.84
C GLY A 116 -1.00 3.83 -7.53
N ILE A 117 -0.51 3.19 -6.48
CA ILE A 117 -0.31 3.80 -5.16
C ILE A 117 1.19 4.02 -4.96
N PHE A 118 1.59 5.23 -4.58
CA PHE A 118 2.97 5.59 -4.29
C PHE A 118 3.10 5.84 -2.80
N PHE A 119 3.90 5.02 -2.11
CA PHE A 119 4.24 5.18 -0.71
C PHE A 119 5.58 5.90 -0.63
N SER A 120 5.53 7.22 -0.50
CA SER A 120 6.74 8.04 -0.55
C SER A 120 7.44 8.12 0.79
N ILE A 121 8.78 8.05 0.77
CA ILE A 121 9.61 8.38 1.92
C ILE A 121 9.56 9.90 2.11
N GLY A 122 9.31 10.36 3.33
CA GLY A 122 9.17 11.79 3.64
C GLY A 122 10.38 12.61 3.21
N LYS A 123 11.61 12.16 3.49
CA LYS A 123 12.84 12.82 3.03
C LYS A 123 12.91 12.95 1.51
N HIS A 124 12.62 11.88 0.77
CA HIS A 124 12.64 11.92 -0.69
C HIS A 124 11.59 12.87 -1.24
N ALA A 125 10.41 12.93 -0.62
CA ALA A 125 9.38 13.92 -0.94
C ALA A 125 9.88 15.35 -0.75
N THR A 126 10.68 15.63 0.28
CA THR A 126 11.28 16.97 0.47
C THR A 126 12.40 17.29 -0.51
N TYR A 127 13.08 16.28 -1.06
CA TYR A 127 14.15 16.48 -2.04
C TYR A 127 13.61 16.75 -3.44
N HIS A 128 12.51 16.10 -3.81
CA HIS A 128 11.90 16.18 -5.14
C HIS A 128 10.39 16.43 -5.09
N PRO A 129 9.93 17.53 -4.44
CA PRO A 129 8.50 17.81 -4.31
C PRO A 129 7.80 18.02 -5.66
N GLU A 130 8.51 18.51 -6.67
CA GLU A 130 8.04 18.67 -8.04
C GLU A 130 7.66 17.33 -8.69
N ILE A 131 8.43 16.27 -8.44
CA ILE A 131 8.14 14.94 -8.97
C ILE A 131 6.91 14.36 -8.26
N LEU A 132 6.82 14.51 -6.93
CA LEU A 132 5.67 14.01 -6.19
C LEU A 132 4.36 14.70 -6.59
N ARG A 133 4.41 16.01 -6.90
CA ARG A 133 3.26 16.72 -7.48
C ARG A 133 2.87 16.19 -8.85
N GLN A 134 3.82 15.78 -9.69
CA GLN A 134 3.51 15.10 -10.96
C GLN A 134 2.80 13.76 -10.73
N VAL A 135 3.22 12.98 -9.72
CA VAL A 135 2.54 11.74 -9.32
C VAL A 135 1.08 12.03 -8.95
N ALA A 136 0.82 13.02 -8.10
CA ALA A 136 -0.55 13.36 -7.71
C ALA A 136 -1.38 13.93 -8.89
N ALA A 137 -0.79 14.81 -9.71
CA ALA A 137 -1.44 15.41 -10.87
C ALA A 137 -1.82 14.37 -11.95
N ALA A 138 -1.05 13.28 -12.08
CA ALA A 138 -1.38 12.16 -12.95
C ALA A 138 -2.49 11.24 -12.39
N GLY A 139 -3.08 11.58 -11.24
CA GLY A 139 -4.23 10.87 -10.67
C GLY A 139 -3.86 9.64 -9.85
N HIS A 140 -2.58 9.39 -9.59
CA HIS A 140 -2.14 8.32 -8.69
C HIS A 140 -2.57 8.60 -7.24
N THR A 141 -2.57 7.57 -6.40
CA THR A 141 -2.80 7.73 -4.97
C THR A 141 -1.46 7.83 -4.26
N VAL A 142 -1.28 8.84 -3.42
CA VAL A 142 -0.03 9.04 -2.67
C VAL A 142 -0.29 8.80 -1.19
N GLY A 143 0.45 7.87 -0.60
CA GLY A 143 0.53 7.59 0.82
C GLY A 143 1.94 7.86 1.36
N ALA A 144 2.22 7.40 2.58
CA ALA A 144 3.52 7.61 3.22
C ALA A 144 4.25 6.30 3.55
N HIS A 145 5.58 6.38 3.60
CA HIS A 145 6.48 5.27 3.85
C HIS A 145 7.57 5.62 4.87
N THR A 146 7.15 6.15 6.02
CA THR A 146 7.99 6.81 7.06
C THR A 146 8.72 8.06 6.57
N TRP A 147 9.41 8.72 7.48
CA TRP A 147 10.21 9.91 7.21
C TRP A 147 11.54 9.55 6.54
N SER A 148 12.25 8.57 7.09
CA SER A 148 13.63 8.27 6.69
C SER A 148 13.87 6.84 6.25
N HIS A 149 12.79 6.07 6.02
CA HIS A 149 12.84 4.63 5.73
C HIS A 149 13.38 3.81 6.93
N ALA A 150 13.11 4.29 8.15
CA ALA A 150 13.49 3.57 9.36
C ALA A 150 12.69 2.27 9.48
N ASN A 151 13.37 1.15 9.69
CA ASN A 151 12.70 -0.09 10.07
C ASN A 151 12.12 0.06 11.47
N LEU A 152 10.80 0.22 11.54
CA LEU A 152 10.09 0.48 12.80
C LEU A 152 10.15 -0.74 13.75
N ASN A 153 10.44 -1.94 13.28
CA ASN A 153 10.65 -3.12 14.13
C ASN A 153 12.05 -3.13 14.81
N ASN A 154 12.90 -2.14 14.56
CA ASN A 154 14.19 -2.00 15.24
C ASN A 154 14.00 -1.76 16.74
N LYS A 155 14.53 -2.66 17.57
CA LYS A 155 14.47 -2.60 19.04
C LYS A 155 15.18 -1.39 19.65
N LYS A 156 16.04 -0.70 18.89
CA LYS A 156 16.73 0.53 19.33
C LYS A 156 15.86 1.78 19.23
N LEU A 157 14.74 1.72 18.51
CA LEU A 157 13.78 2.82 18.45
C LEU A 157 12.83 2.76 19.64
N SER A 158 12.62 3.91 20.28
CA SER A 158 11.51 4.11 21.21
C SER A 158 10.17 4.22 20.46
N GLU A 159 9.07 4.02 21.16
CA GLU A 159 7.74 4.22 20.58
C GLU A 159 7.55 5.64 20.03
N ALA A 160 8.02 6.66 20.76
CA ALA A 160 7.99 8.04 20.30
C ALA A 160 8.75 8.24 18.99
N GLN A 161 9.94 7.65 18.85
CA GLN A 161 10.71 7.71 17.59
C GLN A 161 10.02 7.01 16.43
N ARG A 162 9.27 5.93 16.68
CA ARG A 162 8.48 5.26 15.64
C ARG A 162 7.31 6.13 15.19
N LYS A 163 6.61 6.77 16.13
CA LYS A 163 5.54 7.73 15.82
C LYS A 163 6.09 8.93 15.06
N ASP A 164 7.22 9.49 15.49
CA ASP A 164 7.91 10.56 14.76
C ASP A 164 8.19 10.19 13.30
N GLU A 165 8.69 8.99 13.04
CA GLU A 165 8.92 8.51 11.67
C GLU A 165 7.64 8.47 10.83
N ILE A 166 6.52 8.03 11.40
CA ILE A 166 5.22 7.98 10.71
C ILE A 166 4.72 9.40 10.43
N GLU A 167 4.65 10.24 11.47
CA GLU A 167 4.02 11.56 11.38
C GLU A 167 4.83 12.56 10.59
N LYS A 168 6.17 12.56 10.73
CA LYS A 168 7.06 13.36 9.89
C LYS A 168 6.98 12.91 8.44
N GLY A 169 6.84 11.60 8.19
CA GLY A 169 6.61 11.06 6.85
C GLY A 169 5.36 11.65 6.19
N PHE A 170 4.21 11.57 6.85
CA PHE A 170 2.97 12.15 6.34
C PHE A 170 3.03 13.68 6.17
N SER A 171 3.61 14.38 7.14
CA SER A 171 3.73 15.86 7.11
C SER A 171 4.64 16.32 5.97
N ALA A 172 5.73 15.60 5.71
CA ALA A 172 6.63 15.86 4.59
C ALA A 172 5.96 15.61 3.23
N VAL A 173 5.22 14.51 3.11
CA VAL A 173 4.44 14.21 1.89
C VAL A 173 3.37 15.29 1.67
N LYS A 174 2.65 15.71 2.72
CA LYS A 174 1.68 16.81 2.65
C LYS A 174 2.33 18.12 2.20
N TRP A 175 3.48 18.46 2.77
CA TRP A 175 4.23 19.66 2.41
C TRP A 175 4.64 19.65 0.94
N ALA A 176 5.19 18.53 0.45
CA ALA A 176 5.62 18.38 -0.94
C ALA A 176 4.44 18.46 -1.93
N LEU A 177 3.31 17.84 -1.58
CA LEU A 177 2.08 17.84 -2.39
C LEU A 177 1.34 19.17 -2.37
N GLU A 178 1.55 20.00 -1.34
CA GLU A 178 0.70 21.16 -1.01
C GLU A 178 -0.78 20.77 -0.81
N ALA A 179 -1.01 19.50 -0.48
CA ALA A 179 -2.32 18.89 -0.24
C ALA A 179 -2.17 17.69 0.69
N ALA A 180 -3.22 17.35 1.43
CA ALA A 180 -3.19 16.19 2.32
C ALA A 180 -3.16 14.88 1.50
N PRO A 181 -2.22 13.96 1.78
CA PRO A 181 -2.14 12.67 1.09
C PRO A 181 -3.27 11.72 1.52
N ALA A 182 -3.36 10.55 0.87
CA ALA A 182 -4.23 9.49 1.35
C ALA A 182 -3.74 8.96 2.70
N PRO A 183 -4.64 8.56 3.62
CA PRO A 183 -4.32 7.87 4.88
C PRO A 183 -3.92 6.41 4.62
N PHE A 184 -2.96 6.21 3.72
CA PHE A 184 -2.40 4.92 3.32
C PHE A 184 -0.93 4.89 3.73
N PHE A 185 -0.54 3.85 4.45
CA PHE A 185 0.81 3.67 4.93
C PHE A 185 1.31 2.26 4.63
N ARG A 186 2.59 2.15 4.31
CA ARG A 186 3.30 0.87 4.27
C ARG A 186 4.49 0.94 5.20
N PHE A 187 4.73 -0.12 5.97
CA PHE A 187 5.91 -0.22 6.82
C PHE A 187 7.15 -0.57 5.99
N PRO A 188 8.30 0.12 6.18
CA PRO A 188 9.58 -0.27 5.57
C PRO A 188 9.91 -1.74 5.81
N ALA A 189 10.44 -2.39 4.78
CA ALA A 189 10.73 -3.84 4.76
C ALA A 189 9.53 -4.75 5.12
N LEU A 190 8.30 -4.23 5.03
CA LEU A 190 7.05 -4.88 5.47
C LEU A 190 7.05 -5.29 6.96
N GLN A 191 7.97 -4.73 7.78
CA GLN A 191 8.09 -5.08 9.19
C GLN A 191 7.31 -4.10 10.06
N HIS A 192 6.27 -4.61 10.72
CA HIS A 192 5.35 -3.82 11.52
C HIS A 192 5.38 -4.25 13.00
N PRO A 193 5.82 -3.39 13.92
CA PRO A 193 5.70 -3.70 15.34
C PRO A 193 4.22 -3.54 15.77
N PRO A 194 3.65 -4.45 16.58
CA PRO A 194 2.21 -4.47 16.89
C PRO A 194 1.65 -3.17 17.47
N GLU A 195 2.46 -2.44 18.25
CA GLU A 195 2.08 -1.15 18.81
C GLU A 195 1.87 -0.09 17.72
N MET A 196 2.61 -0.13 16.62
CA MET A 196 2.44 0.81 15.51
C MET A 196 1.26 0.43 14.62
N VAL A 197 0.93 -0.86 14.50
CA VAL A 197 -0.32 -1.29 13.86
C VAL A 197 -1.52 -0.72 14.63
N THR A 198 -1.49 -0.82 15.96
CA THR A 198 -2.54 -0.26 16.85
C THR A 198 -2.63 1.26 16.68
N TYR A 199 -1.49 1.95 16.72
CA TYR A 199 -1.43 3.41 16.56
C TYR A 199 -1.99 3.88 15.21
N LEU A 200 -1.67 3.21 14.10
CA LEU A 200 -2.26 3.53 12.78
C LEU A 200 -3.77 3.28 12.75
N GLY A 201 -4.26 2.29 13.49
CA GLY A 201 -5.68 2.06 13.72
C GLY A 201 -6.38 3.24 14.39
N GLU A 202 -5.81 3.75 15.47
CA GLU A 202 -6.30 4.94 16.20
C GLU A 202 -6.28 6.20 15.32
N ARG A 203 -5.35 6.26 14.37
CA ARG A 203 -5.22 7.36 13.40
C ARG A 203 -6.05 7.19 12.14
N ASN A 204 -6.84 6.11 12.03
CA ASN A 204 -7.63 5.78 10.85
C ASN A 204 -6.78 5.73 9.57
N ILE A 205 -5.59 5.13 9.65
CA ILE A 205 -4.65 4.98 8.54
C ILE A 205 -4.62 3.52 8.13
N ALA A 206 -4.96 3.24 6.87
CA ALA A 206 -4.90 1.90 6.31
C ALA A 206 -3.45 1.45 6.09
N ILE A 207 -3.21 0.16 6.31
CA ILE A 207 -1.89 -0.45 6.28
C ILE A 207 -1.78 -1.36 5.07
N PHE A 208 -0.74 -1.19 4.27
CA PHE A 208 -0.53 -1.97 3.06
C PHE A 208 0.69 -2.88 3.20
N SER A 209 0.47 -4.18 3.06
CA SER A 209 1.48 -5.16 2.72
C SER A 209 1.41 -5.46 1.22
N CYS A 210 1.74 -6.68 0.80
CA CYS A 210 1.65 -7.11 -0.59
C CYS A 210 1.17 -8.56 -0.70
N ASP A 211 0.86 -8.97 -1.94
CA ASP A 211 0.62 -10.36 -2.31
C ASP A 211 1.70 -10.87 -3.29
N VAL A 212 2.31 -9.93 -4.02
CA VAL A 212 3.31 -10.15 -5.06
C VAL A 212 4.48 -9.18 -4.85
N ASP A 213 5.57 -9.67 -4.25
CA ASP A 213 6.83 -8.93 -4.18
C ASP A 213 7.65 -9.14 -5.46
N SER A 214 8.07 -8.05 -6.07
CA SER A 214 8.91 -8.06 -7.27
C SER A 214 10.38 -8.39 -7.00
N PHE A 215 10.85 -8.22 -5.75
CA PHE A 215 12.27 -8.29 -5.38
C PHE A 215 13.18 -7.45 -6.29
N ASP A 216 12.67 -6.32 -6.80
CA ASP A 216 13.40 -5.39 -7.66
C ASP A 216 14.67 -4.82 -7.00
N PHE A 217 14.65 -4.60 -5.68
CA PHE A 217 15.80 -4.17 -4.88
C PHE A 217 16.95 -5.19 -4.83
N LYS A 218 16.71 -6.44 -5.24
CA LYS A 218 17.73 -7.50 -5.42
C LYS A 218 18.01 -7.81 -6.89
N SER A 219 17.30 -7.17 -7.81
CA SER A 219 17.40 -7.47 -9.23
C SER A 219 18.56 -6.71 -9.86
N HIS A 220 19.25 -7.35 -10.80
CA HIS A 220 20.36 -6.78 -11.57
C HIS A 220 19.98 -6.44 -13.02
N LYS A 221 18.73 -6.74 -13.41
CA LYS A 221 18.15 -6.42 -14.72
C LYS A 221 16.62 -6.42 -14.66
N ALA A 222 15.99 -5.60 -15.49
CA ALA A 222 14.54 -5.47 -15.61
C ALA A 222 13.80 -6.82 -15.76
N GLN A 223 14.35 -7.75 -16.55
CA GLN A 223 13.73 -9.05 -16.77
C GLN A 223 13.52 -9.87 -15.48
N GLN A 224 14.41 -9.73 -14.49
CA GLN A 224 14.25 -10.44 -13.21
C GLN A 224 13.02 -9.93 -12.44
N VAL A 225 12.77 -8.62 -12.48
CA VAL A 225 11.58 -7.99 -11.90
C VAL A 225 10.31 -8.56 -12.55
N VAL A 226 10.29 -8.61 -13.88
CA VAL A 226 9.18 -9.20 -14.66
C VAL A 226 8.97 -10.66 -14.23
N ASP A 227 10.01 -11.48 -14.24
CA ASP A 227 9.92 -12.90 -13.97
C ASP A 227 9.45 -13.19 -12.53
N ASN A 228 9.91 -12.41 -11.55
CA ASN A 228 9.49 -12.55 -10.15
C ASN A 228 8.00 -12.26 -9.97
N ILE A 229 7.52 -11.15 -10.55
CA ILE A 229 6.11 -10.77 -10.50
C ILE A 229 5.23 -11.86 -11.13
N PHE A 230 5.54 -12.28 -12.35
CA PHE A 230 4.68 -13.25 -13.05
C PHE A 230 4.76 -14.65 -12.45
N ARG A 231 5.93 -15.11 -11.98
CA ARG A 231 6.05 -16.39 -11.27
C ARG A 231 5.15 -16.45 -10.04
N LYS A 232 4.96 -15.32 -9.34
CA LYS A 232 4.07 -15.25 -8.18
C LYS A 232 2.62 -15.08 -8.61
N LEU A 233 2.31 -14.18 -9.54
CA LEU A 233 0.96 -13.98 -10.08
C LEU A 233 0.37 -15.27 -10.68
N ASP A 234 1.16 -16.08 -11.36
CA ASP A 234 0.71 -17.36 -11.92
C ASP A 234 0.23 -18.34 -10.84
N LYS A 235 0.69 -18.18 -9.59
CA LYS A 235 0.26 -18.97 -8.43
C LYS A 235 -0.94 -18.39 -7.72
N VAL A 236 -1.01 -17.05 -7.58
CA VAL A 236 -2.03 -16.39 -6.76
C VAL A 236 -3.20 -15.80 -7.56
N GLY A 237 -3.05 -15.60 -8.87
CA GLY A 237 -4.09 -15.14 -9.80
C GLY A 237 -4.49 -13.66 -9.69
N LYS A 238 -4.18 -13.00 -8.58
CA LYS A 238 -4.56 -11.61 -8.26
C LYS A 238 -3.63 -11.03 -7.18
N GLY A 239 -3.74 -9.74 -6.88
CA GLY A 239 -3.15 -9.18 -5.66
C GLY A 239 -2.51 -7.80 -5.78
N ILE A 240 -1.97 -7.33 -4.66
CA ILE A 240 -1.20 -6.09 -4.53
C ILE A 240 0.26 -6.37 -4.89
N ILE A 241 0.75 -5.71 -5.94
CA ILE A 241 2.12 -5.86 -6.46
C ILE A 241 3.01 -4.78 -5.83
N LEU A 242 4.05 -5.21 -5.11
CA LEU A 242 5.09 -4.35 -4.53
C LEU A 242 6.27 -4.18 -5.50
N MET A 243 6.55 -2.93 -5.83
CA MET A 243 7.71 -2.45 -6.58
C MET A 243 8.23 -1.17 -5.90
N HIS A 244 9.35 -0.64 -6.36
CA HIS A 244 9.95 0.60 -5.86
C HIS A 244 10.24 1.53 -7.05
N ASP A 245 9.63 2.71 -7.09
CA ASP A 245 9.76 3.64 -8.23
C ASP A 245 11.09 4.38 -8.27
N PHE A 246 11.87 4.36 -7.19
CA PHE A 246 13.26 4.81 -7.20
C PHE A 246 14.23 3.80 -7.84
N GLN A 247 13.81 2.55 -8.10
CA GLN A 247 14.68 1.53 -8.67
C GLN A 247 14.74 1.63 -10.20
N LYS A 248 15.97 1.69 -10.74
CA LYS A 248 16.21 1.72 -12.19
C LYS A 248 15.53 0.56 -12.91
N HIS A 249 15.70 -0.66 -12.40
CA HIS A 249 15.19 -1.86 -13.06
C HIS A 249 13.67 -1.97 -13.02
N THR A 250 13.00 -1.34 -12.04
CA THR A 250 11.54 -1.22 -12.03
C THR A 250 11.07 -0.27 -13.12
N ALA A 251 11.70 0.90 -13.26
CA ALA A 251 11.40 1.83 -14.33
C ALA A 251 11.57 1.20 -15.73
N GLU A 252 12.62 0.39 -15.92
CA GLU A 252 12.87 -0.35 -17.17
C GLU A 252 11.88 -1.52 -17.39
N ALA A 253 11.46 -2.21 -16.32
CA ALA A 253 10.59 -3.38 -16.41
C ALA A 253 9.11 -3.03 -16.60
N LEU A 254 8.67 -1.88 -16.10
CA LEU A 254 7.25 -1.56 -16.00
C LEU A 254 6.49 -1.60 -17.35
N PRO A 255 7.04 -1.12 -18.49
CA PRO A 255 6.37 -1.28 -19.78
C PRO A 255 6.03 -2.74 -20.12
N GLU A 256 6.97 -3.66 -19.88
CA GLU A 256 6.78 -5.09 -20.14
C GLU A 256 5.83 -5.72 -19.13
N ILE A 257 5.89 -5.32 -17.85
CA ILE A 257 4.95 -5.77 -16.82
C ILE A 257 3.52 -5.41 -17.24
N LEU A 258 3.26 -4.16 -17.61
CA LEU A 258 1.93 -3.71 -18.02
C LEU A 258 1.45 -4.43 -19.30
N ARG A 259 2.35 -4.64 -20.26
CA ARG A 259 2.06 -5.40 -21.49
C ARG A 259 1.63 -6.84 -21.17
N ARG A 260 2.36 -7.54 -20.29
CA ARG A 260 2.07 -8.92 -19.90
C ARG A 260 0.84 -9.03 -19.01
N LEU A 261 0.57 -8.06 -18.12
CA LEU A 261 -0.69 -7.99 -17.38
C LEU A 261 -1.86 -7.91 -18.36
N LYS A 262 -1.80 -7.00 -19.33
CA LYS A 262 -2.82 -6.88 -20.38
C LYS A 262 -3.02 -8.18 -21.16
N ALA A 263 -1.93 -8.76 -21.67
CA ALA A 263 -1.97 -10.01 -22.43
C ALA A 263 -2.51 -11.20 -21.61
N GLY A 264 -2.25 -11.21 -20.30
CA GLY A 264 -2.75 -12.22 -19.36
C GLY A 264 -4.17 -11.98 -18.85
N GLY A 265 -4.88 -10.97 -19.38
CA GLY A 265 -6.25 -10.62 -18.98
C GLY A 265 -6.37 -9.96 -17.61
N TYR A 266 -5.26 -9.50 -17.03
CA TYR A 266 -5.27 -8.79 -15.76
C TYR A 266 -5.89 -7.40 -15.87
N LYS A 267 -6.50 -6.96 -14.77
CA LYS A 267 -7.24 -5.70 -14.64
C LYS A 267 -6.64 -4.89 -13.51
N VAL A 268 -6.26 -3.64 -13.78
CA VAL A 268 -5.75 -2.76 -12.72
C VAL A 268 -6.91 -2.14 -11.95
N VAL A 269 -6.86 -2.26 -10.63
CA VAL A 269 -7.79 -1.66 -9.68
C VAL A 269 -7.13 -0.43 -9.06
N GLN A 270 -7.79 0.72 -9.17
CA GLN A 270 -7.35 1.93 -8.49
C GLN A 270 -7.96 1.98 -7.10
N MET A 271 -7.14 2.20 -6.06
CA MET A 271 -7.62 2.42 -4.71
C MET A 271 -7.53 3.91 -4.36
N LYS A 272 -8.61 4.48 -3.84
CA LYS A 272 -8.70 5.86 -3.36
C LYS A 272 -9.21 5.85 -1.93
N ALA A 273 -8.67 6.69 -1.07
CA ALA A 273 -9.22 6.87 0.26
C ALA A 273 -10.54 7.66 0.19
N LYS A 274 -11.45 7.39 1.12
CA LYS A 274 -12.70 8.13 1.30
C LYS A 274 -12.46 9.58 1.74
N ALA A 275 -11.42 9.80 2.53
CA ALA A 275 -10.98 11.10 3.01
C ALA A 275 -9.43 11.15 3.02
N PRO A 276 -8.82 12.34 2.93
CA PRO A 276 -7.39 12.48 3.11
C PRO A 276 -6.99 12.29 4.59
N VAL A 277 -5.69 12.09 4.84
CA VAL A 277 -5.18 12.03 6.22
C VAL A 277 -5.22 13.41 6.86
N GLU A 278 -5.58 13.47 8.14
CA GLU A 278 -5.35 14.64 8.98
C GLU A 278 -3.95 14.52 9.61
N THR A 279 -3.01 15.35 9.12
CA THR A 279 -1.67 15.44 9.73
C THR A 279 -1.73 16.24 11.03
N LEU A 280 -0.80 15.97 11.94
CA LEU A 280 -0.75 16.69 13.22
C LEU A 280 0.06 17.99 13.05
N ALA A 281 -0.51 19.10 13.50
CA ALA A 281 0.05 20.44 13.32
C ALA A 281 1.50 20.59 13.82
N GLN A 282 1.87 19.91 14.91
CA GLN A 282 3.22 19.97 15.45
C GLN A 282 4.29 19.51 14.44
N TYR A 283 4.00 18.45 13.67
CA TYR A 283 4.93 17.92 12.67
C TYR A 283 4.91 18.75 11.38
N ASP A 284 3.75 19.26 10.98
CA ASP A 284 3.65 20.22 9.87
C ASP A 284 4.51 21.48 10.12
N ASP A 285 4.49 21.99 11.36
CA ASP A 285 5.23 23.19 11.74
C ASP A 285 6.73 22.94 11.94
N GLU A 286 7.13 21.74 12.40
CA GLU A 286 8.53 21.30 12.39
C GLU A 286 9.08 21.28 10.96
N LEU A 287 8.37 20.68 10.01
CA LEU A 287 8.81 20.58 8.62
C LEU A 287 9.06 21.97 8.00
N LYS A 288 8.19 22.96 8.27
CA LYS A 288 8.38 24.34 7.79
C LYS A 288 9.62 25.04 8.39
N LYS A 289 10.01 24.69 9.61
CA LYS A 289 11.22 25.26 10.25
C LYS A 289 12.47 24.67 9.63
N ASP A 290 12.48 23.37 9.40
CA ASP A 290 13.62 22.63 8.86
C ASP A 290 13.81 22.86 7.35
N THR A 291 12.74 23.13 6.60
CA THR A 291 12.79 23.47 5.16
C THR A 291 13.05 24.94 4.87
N LYS A 292 13.35 25.78 5.88
CA LYS A 292 14.02 27.07 5.61
C LYS A 292 15.41 26.78 5.05
N LEU A 293 15.48 26.63 3.73
CA LEU A 293 16.71 26.47 2.97
C LEU A 293 17.72 27.54 3.41
N PRO A 294 19.02 27.22 3.54
CA PRO A 294 20.02 28.28 3.57
C PRO A 294 19.81 29.09 2.30
N THR A 295 19.41 30.34 2.43
CA THR A 295 19.46 31.30 1.34
C THR A 295 20.92 31.34 0.92
N VAL A 296 21.26 30.69 -0.21
CA VAL A 296 22.54 30.92 -0.86
C VAL A 296 22.59 32.42 -1.06
N SER A 297 23.59 33.06 -0.44
CA SER A 297 23.76 34.51 -0.50
C SER A 297 23.57 34.96 -1.95
N SER A 298 22.61 35.86 -2.18
CA SER A 298 22.29 36.41 -3.51
C SER A 298 23.36 37.40 -3.98
N ARG A 299 24.62 37.05 -3.75
CA ARG A 299 25.77 37.82 -4.20
C ARG A 299 25.80 37.76 -5.73
N PRO A 300 25.93 38.91 -6.41
CA PRO A 300 26.09 38.93 -7.85
C PRO A 300 27.21 37.99 -8.31
N VAL A 301 27.02 37.29 -9.44
CA VAL A 301 27.98 36.28 -9.94
C VAL A 301 29.39 36.85 -10.04
N ASN A 302 29.55 38.10 -10.50
CA ASN A 302 30.83 38.80 -10.61
C ASN A 302 31.52 39.13 -9.26
N SER A 303 30.82 38.97 -8.14
CA SER A 303 31.36 39.13 -6.78
C SER A 303 31.84 37.82 -6.16
N VAL A 304 31.60 36.70 -6.85
CA VAL A 304 31.95 35.33 -6.43
C VAL A 304 32.88 34.67 -7.45
N VAL A 305 32.68 34.98 -8.73
CA VAL A 305 33.43 34.43 -9.86
C VAL A 305 34.02 35.60 -10.64
N GLN A 306 35.35 35.62 -10.74
CA GLN A 306 36.09 36.57 -11.58
C GLN A 306 36.95 35.79 -12.58
N THR A 307 36.90 36.19 -13.85
CA THR A 307 37.83 35.71 -14.87
C THR A 307 39.19 36.37 -14.62
N ILE A 308 40.22 35.58 -14.35
CA ILE A 308 41.57 36.07 -14.02
C ILE A 308 42.53 36.08 -15.24
N SER A 309 42.10 35.59 -16.40
CA SER A 309 42.77 35.74 -17.71
C SER A 309 41.88 35.22 -18.85
N GLU A 310 41.98 35.84 -20.03
CA GLU A 310 41.49 35.32 -21.32
C GLU A 310 42.68 34.92 -22.22
#